data_AF-A0A3Q0J5K7-F1
#
_entry.id   AF-A0A3Q0J5K7-F1
#
_cell.length_a   1.000
_cell.length_b   1.000
_cell.length_c   1.000
_cell.angle_alpha   90.00
_cell.angle_beta   90.00
_cell.angle_gamma   90.00
#
_symmetry.space_group_name_H-M   'P 1'
#
loop_
_entity.id
_entity.type
_entity.pdbx_description
1 polymer ?
#
loop_
_entity_poly.entity_id
_entity_poly.type
_entity_poly.pdbx_seq_one_letter_code
_entity_poly.pdbx_strand_id
1 'polypeptide(L)'
;MHVRWEFNVTLLFYETDYLHSVASDISDILTIIHEFSRIFSKHLKLFVIEDAKSFCDFFFIFPCLLFLLLDINECQSNPCGVNATCIDTQGSYSCVCKEHYTGDPYQACSDIDECKALDKPCGLRAICENTVPGFNCLCPKGYSGKPDAKVACEQVSWICSS
;
A
#
# COMPACT_ATOMS: atom_id res chain seq x y z
N MET A 1 -10.31 4.35 22.25
CA MET A 1 -9.68 5.14 23.34
C MET A 1 -9.18 6.43 22.72
N HIS A 2 -9.83 7.55 23.03
CA HIS A 2 -9.39 8.88 22.58
C HIS A 2 -8.14 9.28 23.38
N VAL A 3 -6.99 9.41 22.72
CA VAL A 3 -5.86 10.13 23.31
C VAL A 3 -6.12 11.62 23.06
N ARG A 4 -6.48 12.31 24.13
CA ARG A 4 -6.62 13.77 24.15
C ARG A 4 -5.22 14.35 24.20
N TRP A 5 -4.74 14.86 23.08
CA TRP A 5 -3.51 15.63 23.04
C TRP A 5 -3.81 17.07 23.46
N GLU A 6 -3.41 17.46 24.67
CA GLU A 6 -3.26 18.88 24.99
C GLU A 6 -1.88 19.33 24.52
N PHE A 7 -1.74 19.51 23.20
CA PHE A 7 -0.65 20.31 22.67
C PHE A 7 -1.05 21.77 22.73
N ASN A 8 -0.13 22.62 23.17
CA ASN A 8 -0.33 24.06 23.33
C ASN A 8 -0.36 24.71 21.93
N VAL A 9 -1.51 24.60 21.25
CA VAL A 9 -1.76 25.07 19.88
C VAL A 9 -1.38 26.55 19.72
N THR A 10 -1.46 27.32 20.80
CA THR A 10 -1.09 28.73 20.93
C THR A 10 0.35 29.05 20.51
N LEU A 11 1.32 28.16 20.77
CA LEU A 11 2.73 28.39 20.43
C LEU A 11 3.01 28.18 18.93
N LEU A 12 2.30 27.24 18.31
CA LEU A 12 2.35 27.04 16.86
C LEU A 12 1.74 28.24 16.14
N PHE A 13 0.60 28.75 16.61
CA PHE A 13 0.02 30.00 16.08
C PHE A 13 0.99 31.19 16.20
N TYR A 14 1.73 31.30 17.30
CA TYR A 14 2.69 32.40 17.52
C TYR A 14 3.88 32.36 16.54
N GLU A 15 4.42 31.18 16.25
CA GLU A 15 5.53 31.02 15.28
C GLU A 15 5.04 31.13 13.82
N THR A 16 3.79 30.74 13.53
CA THR A 16 3.17 30.97 12.22
C THR A 16 2.82 32.44 11.97
N ASP A 17 2.38 33.17 13.00
CA ASP A 17 2.12 34.62 12.94
C ASP A 17 3.43 35.41 12.78
N TYR A 18 4.53 34.96 13.40
CA TYR A 18 5.87 35.49 13.16
C TYR A 18 6.30 35.28 11.70
N LEU A 19 6.06 34.10 11.12
CA LEU A 19 6.34 33.87 9.69
C LEU A 19 5.47 34.73 8.77
N HIS A 20 4.20 34.97 9.14
CA HIS A 20 3.31 35.87 8.41
C HIS A 20 3.79 37.33 8.48
N SER A 21 4.30 37.77 9.64
CA SER A 21 4.91 39.09 9.85
C SER A 21 6.24 39.26 9.11
N VAL A 22 7.04 38.20 8.99
CA VAL A 22 8.28 38.20 8.20
C VAL A 22 7.97 38.15 6.71
N ALA A 23 6.85 37.54 6.32
CA ALA A 23 6.39 37.49 4.92
C ALA A 23 5.82 38.82 4.39
N SER A 24 5.50 39.78 5.26
CA SER A 24 5.10 41.13 4.85
C SER A 24 6.26 42.10 4.58
N ASP A 25 7.51 41.73 4.90
CA ASP A 25 8.72 42.58 4.81
C ASP A 25 9.84 41.96 3.95
N ILE A 26 9.49 41.26 2.86
CA ILE A 26 10.44 40.38 2.15
C ILE A 26 11.27 41.13 1.09
N SER A 27 12.58 41.30 1.32
CA SER A 27 13.57 41.45 0.24
C SER A 27 14.34 40.17 -0.07
N ASP A 28 14.30 39.13 0.78
CA ASP A 28 15.13 37.93 0.60
C ASP A 28 14.36 36.62 0.87
N ILE A 29 13.96 35.96 -0.22
CA ILE A 29 13.35 34.61 -0.26
C ILE A 29 14.24 33.56 0.45
N LEU A 30 15.57 33.76 0.43
CA LEU A 30 16.54 32.88 1.09
C LEU A 30 16.38 32.85 2.62
N THR A 31 16.00 33.97 3.24
CA THR A 31 15.79 34.06 4.70
C THR A 31 14.55 33.29 5.13
N ILE A 32 13.49 33.32 4.31
CA ILE A 32 12.26 32.56 4.54
C ILE A 32 12.52 31.06 4.44
N ILE A 33 13.25 30.63 3.41
CA ILE A 33 13.63 29.21 3.23
C ILE A 33 14.47 28.73 4.42
N HIS A 34 15.39 29.56 4.92
CA HIS A 34 16.25 29.22 6.04
C HIS A 34 15.49 29.08 7.37
N GLU A 35 14.59 30.00 7.68
CA GLU A 35 13.75 29.91 8.89
C GLU A 35 12.72 28.77 8.80
N PHE A 36 12.14 28.52 7.62
CA PHE A 36 11.25 27.38 7.39
C PHE A 36 11.97 26.04 7.60
N SER A 37 13.20 25.91 7.08
CA SER A 37 14.07 24.75 7.31
C SER A 37 14.40 24.55 8.80
N ARG A 38 14.60 25.64 9.55
CA ARG A 38 14.90 25.60 10.99
C ARG A 38 13.72 25.13 11.83
N ILE A 39 12.51 25.58 11.50
CA ILE A 39 11.26 25.14 12.14
C ILE A 39 11.00 23.67 11.81
N PHE A 40 11.13 23.30 10.53
CA PHE A 40 10.94 21.93 10.06
C PHE A 40 11.93 20.96 10.74
N SER A 41 13.20 21.33 10.87
CA SER A 41 14.25 20.53 11.54
C SER A 41 14.00 20.32 13.04
N LYS A 42 13.45 21.31 13.75
CA LYS A 42 13.09 21.18 15.18
C LYS A 42 11.92 20.22 15.42
N HIS A 43 10.97 20.16 14.50
CA HIS A 43 9.78 19.32 14.62
C HIS A 43 9.93 17.96 13.91
N LEU A 44 10.96 17.75 13.09
CA LEU A 44 11.23 16.52 12.33
C LEU A 44 11.33 15.23 13.19
N LYS A 45 11.63 15.34 14.49
CA LYS A 45 11.63 14.19 15.43
C LYS A 45 10.27 13.91 16.08
N LEU A 46 9.34 14.86 16.04
CA LEU A 46 8.00 14.76 16.62
C LEU A 46 6.89 14.69 15.56
N PHE A 47 7.21 14.95 14.30
CA PHE A 47 6.28 15.05 13.18
C PHE A 47 6.48 13.86 12.25
N VAL A 48 6.00 12.69 12.67
CA VAL A 48 5.65 11.62 11.72
C VAL A 48 4.22 11.94 11.31
N ILE A 49 4.06 12.67 10.22
CA ILE A 49 2.72 12.93 9.65
C ILE A 49 2.29 11.61 9.01
N GLU A 50 1.32 10.91 9.61
CA GLU A 50 0.78 9.68 9.03
C GLU A 50 -0.01 9.96 7.73
N ASP A 51 -0.34 11.22 7.42
CA ASP A 51 -1.08 11.61 6.21
C ASP A 51 -0.68 12.99 5.66
N ALA A 52 -0.11 13.05 4.44
CA ALA A 52 0.19 14.29 3.71
C ALA A 52 -1.06 15.16 3.45
N LYS A 53 -2.25 14.55 3.46
CA LYS A 53 -3.55 15.24 3.34
C LYS A 53 -3.81 16.21 4.49
N SER A 54 -3.46 15.83 5.73
CA SER A 54 -3.62 16.72 6.90
C SER A 54 -2.64 17.90 6.89
N PHE A 55 -1.54 17.81 6.14
CA PHE A 55 -0.58 18.90 5.98
C PHE A 55 -1.06 19.95 4.96
N CYS A 56 -1.64 19.52 3.83
CA CYS A 56 -2.18 20.42 2.80
C CYS A 56 -3.45 21.18 3.24
N ASP A 57 -4.22 20.65 4.19
CA ASP A 57 -5.42 21.32 4.72
C ASP A 57 -5.08 22.43 5.74
N PHE A 58 -3.87 22.42 6.33
CA PHE A 58 -3.51 23.32 7.44
C PHE A 58 -2.77 24.60 7.02
N PHE A 59 -2.06 24.61 5.89
CA PHE A 59 -1.30 25.77 5.41
C PHE A 59 -1.77 26.20 4.02
N PHE A 60 -2.63 27.22 3.99
CA PHE A 60 -3.20 27.89 2.81
C PHE A 60 -2.37 27.76 1.52
N ILE A 61 -2.81 26.84 0.64
CA ILE A 61 -2.72 26.80 -0.84
C ILE A 61 -1.31 26.85 -1.50
N PHE A 62 -0.30 27.50 -0.91
CA PHE A 62 1.03 27.67 -1.50
C PHE A 62 2.02 26.50 -1.35
N PRO A 63 2.01 25.66 -0.28
CA PRO A 63 2.94 24.53 -0.20
C PRO A 63 2.46 23.28 -0.96
N CYS A 64 1.15 23.12 -1.18
CA CYS A 64 0.61 21.93 -1.83
C CYS A 64 0.91 21.90 -3.34
N LEU A 65 0.96 23.08 -4.01
CA LEU A 65 1.31 23.18 -5.43
C LEU A 65 2.77 22.79 -5.71
N LEU A 66 3.68 23.04 -4.74
CA LEU A 66 5.08 22.62 -4.83
C LEU A 66 5.26 21.11 -4.56
N PHE A 67 4.45 20.53 -3.67
CA PHE A 67 4.47 19.11 -3.35
C PHE A 67 3.86 18.23 -4.48
N LEU A 68 2.84 18.71 -5.19
CA LEU A 68 2.34 18.05 -6.42
C LEU A 68 3.36 18.04 -7.57
N LEU A 69 4.32 18.97 -7.57
CA LEU A 69 5.38 19.08 -8.58
C LEU A 69 6.64 18.29 -8.21
N LEU A 70 6.82 17.94 -6.94
CA LEU A 70 7.94 17.13 -6.45
C LEU A 70 7.38 15.90 -5.74
N ASP A 71 7.18 14.84 -6.51
CA ASP A 71 6.63 13.59 -6.00
C ASP A 71 7.55 12.96 -4.95
N ILE A 72 6.99 12.66 -3.77
CA ILE A 72 7.72 11.98 -2.70
C ILE A 72 7.31 10.52 -2.73
N ASN A 73 8.30 9.63 -2.77
CA ASN A 73 8.01 8.20 -2.76
C ASN A 73 7.63 7.71 -1.36
N GLU A 74 6.33 7.64 -1.05
CA GLU A 74 5.88 7.16 0.26
C GLU A 74 6.14 5.67 0.47
N CYS A 75 6.30 4.90 -0.61
CA CYS A 75 6.59 3.46 -0.55
C CYS A 75 7.93 3.12 0.12
N GLN A 76 8.87 4.05 0.23
CA GLN A 76 10.12 3.84 0.97
C GLN A 76 9.91 3.54 2.46
N SER A 77 8.78 3.98 3.01
CA SER A 77 8.39 3.74 4.41
C SER A 77 7.72 2.38 4.65
N ASN A 78 7.46 1.60 3.59
CA ASN A 78 6.65 0.38 3.62
C ASN A 78 5.28 0.57 4.30
N PRO A 79 4.42 1.49 3.81
CA PRO A 79 3.16 1.83 4.46
C PRO A 79 2.06 0.77 4.29
N CYS A 80 2.26 -0.23 3.42
CA CYS A 80 1.25 -1.24 3.10
C CYS A 80 1.29 -2.45 4.04
N GLY A 81 0.15 -3.14 4.13
CA GLY A 81 -0.01 -4.35 4.92
C GLY A 81 0.79 -5.56 4.41
N VAL A 82 0.79 -6.62 5.21
CA VAL A 82 1.46 -7.88 4.85
C VAL A 82 0.84 -8.45 3.57
N ASN A 83 1.67 -8.98 2.67
CA ASN A 83 1.26 -9.49 1.35
C ASN A 83 0.62 -8.45 0.41
N ALA A 84 0.88 -7.17 0.64
CA ALA A 84 0.58 -6.10 -0.30
C ALA A 84 1.85 -5.56 -0.99
N THR A 85 1.64 -4.83 -2.08
CA THR A 85 2.64 -4.09 -2.85
C THR A 85 2.25 -2.62 -2.80
N CYS A 86 3.23 -1.77 -2.51
CA CYS A 86 3.06 -0.32 -2.55
C CYS A 86 3.32 0.20 -3.96
N ILE A 87 2.42 1.06 -4.44
CA ILE A 87 2.51 1.77 -5.71
C ILE A 87 2.54 3.27 -5.41
N ASP A 88 3.66 3.88 -5.76
CA ASP A 88 3.88 5.32 -5.69
C ASP A 88 3.06 6.04 -6.77
N THR A 89 2.38 7.13 -6.40
CA THR A 89 1.52 7.89 -7.31
C THR A 89 1.75 9.39 -7.13
N GLN A 90 1.47 10.19 -8.15
CA GLN A 90 1.74 11.62 -8.04
C GLN A 90 0.97 12.27 -6.87
N GLY A 91 1.71 12.68 -5.83
CA GLY A 91 1.17 13.29 -4.61
C GLY A 91 0.50 12.33 -3.63
N SER A 92 0.66 11.01 -3.78
CA SER A 92 0.14 10.00 -2.84
C SER A 92 0.70 8.59 -3.10
N TYR A 93 0.18 7.59 -2.40
CA TYR A 93 0.47 6.18 -2.68
C TYR A 93 -0.80 5.33 -2.64
N SER A 94 -0.71 4.17 -3.26
CA SER A 94 -1.76 3.16 -3.19
C SER A 94 -1.16 1.80 -2.84
N CYS A 95 -1.91 1.04 -2.04
CA CYS A 95 -1.56 -0.33 -1.69
C CYS A 95 -2.46 -1.29 -2.46
N VAL A 96 -1.87 -2.35 -3.01
CA VAL A 96 -2.60 -3.43 -3.69
C VAL A 96 -2.14 -4.78 -3.18
N CYS A 97 -3.06 -5.73 -2.99
CA CYS A 97 -2.68 -7.08 -2.63
C CYS A 97 -1.82 -7.71 -3.74
N LYS A 98 -0.84 -8.54 -3.34
CA LYS A 98 -0.05 -9.33 -4.28
C LYS A 98 -0.95 -10.32 -5.03
N GLU A 99 -0.48 -10.80 -6.18
CA GLU A 99 -1.17 -11.83 -6.94
C GLU A 99 -1.45 -13.06 -6.05
N HIS A 100 -2.65 -13.64 -6.17
CA HIS A 100 -3.17 -14.73 -5.32
C HIS A 100 -3.51 -14.32 -3.87
N TYR A 101 -3.56 -13.02 -3.56
CA TYR A 101 -4.00 -12.52 -2.24
C TYR A 101 -5.19 -11.56 -2.34
N THR A 102 -6.01 -11.51 -1.29
CA THR A 102 -7.21 -10.66 -1.18
C THR A 102 -7.36 -10.09 0.24
N GLY A 103 -8.16 -9.04 0.41
CA GLY A 103 -8.39 -8.38 1.69
C GLY A 103 -8.13 -6.88 1.65
N ASP A 104 -7.76 -6.31 2.79
CA ASP A 104 -7.42 -4.89 2.92
C ASP A 104 -5.90 -4.71 2.72
N PRO A 105 -5.46 -4.09 1.62
CA PRO A 105 -4.03 -3.92 1.32
C PRO A 105 -3.31 -2.95 2.26
N TYR A 106 -4.04 -2.15 3.04
CA TYR A 106 -3.46 -1.26 4.05
C TYR A 106 -3.27 -1.94 5.40
N GLN A 107 -3.97 -3.06 5.66
CA GLN A 107 -3.80 -3.84 6.89
C GLN A 107 -3.07 -5.16 6.66
N ALA A 108 -3.67 -6.06 5.88
CA ALA A 108 -3.11 -7.35 5.52
C ALA A 108 -3.94 -8.00 4.41
N CYS A 109 -3.24 -8.64 3.48
CA CYS A 109 -3.85 -9.51 2.49
C CYS A 109 -3.68 -10.98 2.88
N SER A 110 -4.75 -11.74 2.72
CA SER A 110 -4.83 -13.18 2.95
C SER A 110 -4.82 -13.93 1.61
N ASP A 111 -4.32 -15.16 1.63
CA ASP A 111 -4.30 -16.03 0.44
C ASP A 111 -5.73 -16.26 -0.09
N ILE A 112 -5.87 -16.25 -1.42
CA ILE A 112 -7.12 -16.59 -2.09
C ILE A 112 -7.19 -18.10 -2.20
N ASP A 113 -8.25 -18.72 -1.69
CA ASP A 113 -8.51 -20.14 -1.97
C ASP A 113 -9.12 -20.28 -3.37
N GLU A 114 -8.28 -20.40 -4.41
CA GLU A 114 -8.78 -20.44 -5.80
C GLU A 114 -9.64 -21.67 -6.07
N CYS A 115 -9.43 -22.76 -5.32
CA CYS A 115 -10.27 -23.96 -5.38
C CYS A 115 -11.72 -23.67 -4.98
N LYS A 116 -11.95 -22.66 -4.13
CA LYS A 116 -13.29 -22.19 -3.73
C LYS A 116 -13.74 -20.95 -4.51
N ALA A 117 -12.81 -20.08 -4.90
CA ALA A 117 -13.13 -18.81 -5.53
C ALA A 117 -13.44 -18.93 -7.03
N LEU A 118 -12.82 -19.89 -7.73
CA LEU A 118 -13.02 -20.11 -9.17
C LEU A 118 -14.05 -21.22 -9.44
N ASP A 119 -14.83 -21.08 -10.51
CA ASP A 119 -15.70 -22.18 -10.99
C ASP A 119 -14.86 -23.18 -11.80
N LYS A 120 -14.70 -24.39 -11.27
CA LYS A 120 -13.94 -25.51 -11.88
C LYS A 120 -12.53 -25.09 -12.34
N PRO A 121 -11.64 -24.69 -11.40
CA PRO A 121 -10.28 -24.27 -11.72
C PRO A 121 -9.42 -25.39 -12.31
N CYS A 122 -9.76 -26.65 -12.04
CA CYS A 122 -9.08 -27.83 -12.55
C CYS A 122 -9.90 -28.59 -13.57
N GLY A 123 -9.22 -29.39 -14.38
CA GLY A 123 -9.85 -30.26 -15.38
C GLY A 123 -10.82 -31.29 -14.78
N LEU A 124 -11.68 -31.85 -15.63
CA LEU A 124 -12.64 -32.87 -15.19
C LEU A 124 -11.91 -34.06 -14.54
N ARG A 125 -12.36 -34.48 -13.35
CA ARG A 125 -11.76 -35.54 -12.52
C ARG A 125 -10.38 -35.21 -11.93
N ALA A 126 -9.89 -33.98 -12.06
CA ALA A 126 -8.73 -33.51 -11.31
C ALA A 126 -9.14 -33.08 -9.88
N ILE A 127 -8.19 -33.18 -8.95
CA ILE A 127 -8.29 -32.69 -7.58
C ILE A 127 -7.64 -31.30 -7.54
N CYS A 128 -8.35 -30.33 -6.97
CA CYS A 128 -7.80 -29.00 -6.70
C CYS A 128 -7.24 -28.96 -5.27
N GLU A 129 -5.99 -28.54 -5.13
CA GLU A 129 -5.33 -28.28 -3.85
C GLU A 129 -4.90 -26.81 -3.79
N ASN A 130 -5.33 -26.10 -2.75
CA ASN A 130 -4.88 -24.72 -2.52
C ASN A 130 -3.43 -24.70 -2.04
N THR A 131 -2.58 -23.87 -2.63
CA THR A 131 -1.13 -23.84 -2.38
C THR A 131 -0.57 -22.42 -2.38
N VAL A 132 -0.08 -21.90 -1.27
CA VAL A 132 0.40 -20.50 -1.25
C VAL A 132 1.78 -20.35 -1.94
N PRO A 133 1.94 -19.53 -3.00
CA PRO A 133 0.91 -18.73 -3.69
C PRO A 133 0.14 -19.51 -4.78
N GLY A 134 -1.20 -19.38 -4.79
CA GLY A 134 -2.09 -19.96 -5.79
C GLY A 134 -2.68 -21.33 -5.48
N PHE A 135 -2.84 -22.17 -6.50
CA PHE A 135 -3.42 -23.52 -6.38
C PHE A 135 -2.77 -24.48 -7.37
N ASN A 136 -2.90 -25.77 -7.07
CA ASN A 136 -2.42 -26.84 -7.93
C ASN A 136 -3.54 -27.82 -8.27
N CYS A 137 -3.48 -28.37 -9.47
CA CYS A 137 -4.40 -29.39 -9.94
C CYS A 137 -3.64 -30.70 -10.10
N LEU A 138 -4.21 -31.82 -9.63
CA LEU A 138 -3.58 -33.12 -9.65
C LEU A 138 -4.54 -34.19 -10.19
N CYS A 139 -4.04 -35.10 -11.01
CA CYS A 139 -4.82 -36.29 -11.37
C CYS A 139 -4.76 -37.32 -10.23
N PRO A 140 -5.90 -37.91 -9.82
CA PRO A 140 -5.92 -38.95 -8.79
C PRO A 140 -5.17 -40.21 -9.24
N LYS A 141 -4.82 -41.07 -8.27
CA LYS A 141 -4.09 -42.33 -8.55
C LYS A 141 -4.83 -43.17 -9.59
N GLY A 142 -4.11 -43.64 -10.61
CA GLY A 142 -4.68 -44.40 -11.71
C GLY A 142 -5.26 -43.53 -12.83
N TYR A 143 -5.07 -42.21 -12.77
CA TYR A 143 -5.39 -41.28 -13.85
C TYR A 143 -4.13 -40.55 -14.35
N SER A 144 -4.13 -40.15 -15.62
CA SER A 144 -3.08 -39.33 -16.22
C SER A 144 -3.70 -38.23 -17.08
N GLY A 145 -2.92 -37.17 -17.32
CA GLY A 145 -3.35 -35.99 -18.06
C GLY A 145 -2.67 -34.74 -17.53
N LYS A 146 -2.83 -33.63 -18.25
CA LYS A 146 -2.54 -32.30 -17.70
C LYS A 146 -3.81 -31.82 -17.02
N PRO A 147 -3.85 -31.64 -15.70
CA PRO A 147 -5.08 -31.34 -14.97
C PRO A 147 -5.52 -29.86 -15.09
N ASP A 148 -5.24 -29.23 -16.24
CA ASP A 148 -5.66 -27.86 -16.58
C ASP A 148 -7.19 -27.81 -16.70
N ALA A 149 -7.82 -26.65 -16.47
CA ALA A 149 -9.27 -26.45 -16.57
C ALA A 149 -9.91 -26.98 -17.88
N LYS A 150 -9.14 -27.09 -18.97
CA LYS A 150 -9.59 -27.56 -20.29
C LYS A 150 -9.35 -29.05 -20.56
N VAL A 151 -8.53 -29.73 -19.75
CA VAL A 151 -8.05 -31.09 -20.02
C VAL A 151 -8.44 -32.01 -18.88
N ALA A 152 -9.21 -33.04 -19.19
CA ALA A 152 -9.65 -34.02 -18.20
C ALA A 152 -8.52 -34.96 -17.79
N CYS A 153 -8.58 -35.45 -16.55
CA CYS A 153 -7.80 -36.60 -16.13
C CYS A 153 -8.47 -37.88 -16.66
N GLU A 154 -7.72 -38.71 -17.38
CA GLU A 154 -8.19 -39.96 -17.98
C GLU A 154 -7.62 -41.15 -17.25
N GLN A 155 -8.41 -42.22 -17.11
CA GLN A 155 -7.99 -43.41 -16.38
C GLN A 155 -6.89 -44.13 -17.17
N VAL A 156 -5.76 -44.38 -16.52
CA VAL A 156 -4.68 -45.19 -17.08
C VAL A 156 -5.13 -46.65 -17.01
N SER A 157 -5.51 -47.22 -18.15
CA SER A 157 -5.75 -48.66 -18.24
C SER A 157 -4.41 -49.37 -18.15
N TRP A 158 -4.06 -49.84 -16.95
CA TRP A 158 -3.05 -50.87 -16.80
C TRP A 158 -3.63 -52.13 -17.44
N ILE A 159 -3.29 -52.38 -18.70
CA ILE A 159 -3.50 -53.71 -19.27
C ILE A 159 -2.67 -54.63 -18.37
N CYS A 160 -3.31 -55.51 -17.62
CA CYS A 160 -2.61 -56.61 -16.97
C CYS A 160 -1.87 -57.36 -18.06
N SER A 161 -0.55 -57.22 -18.12
CA SER A 161 0.30 -58.11 -18.92
C SER A 161 0.16 -59.49 -18.29
N SER A 162 -0.68 -60.30 -18.94
CA SER A 162 -0.90 -61.73 -18.71
C SER A 162 0.40 -62.52 -18.65
#